data_AF-X1JAZ1-F1
#
_entry.id   AF-X1JAZ1-F1
#
_cell.length_a   1.000
_cell.length_b   1.000
_cell.length_c   1.000
_cell.angle_alpha   90.00
_cell.angle_beta   90.00
_cell.angle_gamma   90.00
#
_symmetry.space_group_name_H-M   'P 1'
#
loop_
_entity.id
_entity.type
_entity.pdbx_description
1 polymer ?
#
loop_
_entity_poly.entity_id
_entity_poly.type
_entity_poly.pdbx_seq_one_letter_code
_entity_poly.pdbx_strand_id
1 'polypeptide(L)'
;MNEMEKIDLKISEQEFADLNLRYPNHGKSSVISGRADELVKMHFRNQNNNCVFEKLSNGGDLRITSIDEVLEIEIKGTAETGINWQRLKVSGKPSYRLLINGLPLYRVCGVYERFPVIYILHFCRDFDMRTEPRW
;
A
#
# COMPACT_ATOMS: atom_id res chain seq x y z
N MET A 1 18.23 -9.89 11.87
CA MET A 1 17.25 -9.22 10.99
C MET A 1 16.05 -8.92 11.85
N ASN A 2 15.63 -7.65 11.94
CA ASN A 2 14.37 -7.33 12.61
C ASN A 2 13.22 -7.93 11.77
N GLU A 3 12.20 -8.46 12.43
CA GLU A 3 10.99 -8.90 11.74
C GLU A 3 10.32 -7.68 11.09
N MET A 4 9.91 -7.81 9.82
CA MET A 4 9.14 -6.76 9.13
C MET A 4 7.76 -6.65 9.77
N GLU A 5 7.27 -5.43 9.93
CA GLU A 5 5.94 -5.20 10.42
C GLU A 5 4.90 -5.68 9.40
N LYS A 6 3.93 -6.46 9.89
CA LYS A 6 2.89 -7.09 9.07
C LYS A 6 1.52 -6.91 9.72
N ILE A 7 0.52 -6.68 8.88
CA ILE A 7 -0.87 -6.54 9.26
C ILE A 7 -1.66 -7.56 8.46
N ASP A 8 -2.26 -8.52 9.17
CA ASP A 8 -3.23 -9.44 8.59
C ASP A 8 -4.59 -8.75 8.54
N LEU A 9 -5.05 -8.38 7.34
CA LEU A 9 -6.31 -7.69 7.17
C LEU A 9 -7.44 -8.71 7.01
N LYS A 10 -8.42 -8.66 7.90
CA LYS A 10 -9.62 -9.49 7.83
C LYS A 10 -10.74 -8.73 7.14
N ILE A 11 -11.19 -9.25 6.00
CA ILE A 11 -12.27 -8.66 5.20
C ILE A 11 -13.52 -9.51 5.36
N SER A 12 -14.66 -8.86 5.63
CA SER A 12 -15.96 -9.54 5.64
C SER A 12 -16.35 -10.03 4.24
N GLU A 13 -17.30 -10.96 4.16
CA GLU A 13 -17.82 -11.43 2.87
C GLU A 13 -18.41 -10.29 2.02
N GLN A 14 -19.15 -9.38 2.67
CA GLN A 14 -19.77 -8.25 1.99
C GLN A 14 -18.73 -7.28 1.44
N GLU A 15 -17.76 -6.86 2.26
CA GLU A 15 -16.70 -5.95 1.81
C GLU A 15 -15.86 -6.58 0.68
N PHE A 16 -15.60 -7.89 0.77
CA PHE A 16 -14.87 -8.61 -0.27
C PHE A 16 -15.66 -8.65 -1.59
N ALA A 17 -16.96 -8.89 -1.53
CA ALA A 17 -17.85 -8.81 -2.69
C ALA A 17 -17.87 -7.40 -3.30
N ASP A 18 -17.99 -6.36 -2.47
CA ASP A 18 -17.99 -4.96 -2.90
C ASP A 18 -16.66 -4.56 -3.55
N LEU A 19 -15.53 -5.03 -3.01
CA LEU A 19 -14.21 -4.83 -3.61
C LEU A 19 -14.10 -5.56 -4.96
N ASN A 20 -14.64 -6.77 -5.09
CA ASN A 20 -14.64 -7.52 -6.36
C ASN A 20 -15.46 -6.84 -7.44
N LEU A 21 -16.55 -6.18 -7.06
CA LEU A 21 -17.37 -5.39 -7.99
C LEU A 21 -16.64 -4.11 -8.44
N ARG A 22 -16.05 -3.35 -7.50
CA ARG A 22 -15.36 -2.08 -7.80
C ARG A 22 -14.02 -2.28 -8.50
N TYR A 23 -13.30 -3.33 -8.15
CA TYR A 23 -11.95 -3.62 -8.61
C TYR A 23 -11.82 -5.08 -9.07
N PRO A 24 -12.41 -5.43 -10.23
CA PRO A 24 -12.41 -6.81 -10.73
C PRO A 24 -11.01 -7.27 -11.15
N ASN A 25 -10.72 -8.57 -10.97
CA ASN A 25 -9.44 -9.15 -11.34
C ASN A 25 -9.32 -9.33 -12.87
N HIS A 26 -8.86 -8.29 -13.56
CA HIS A 26 -8.55 -8.31 -15.00
C HIS A 26 -7.07 -8.05 -15.29
N GLY A 27 -6.19 -8.15 -14.28
CA GLY A 27 -4.74 -7.99 -14.44
C GLY A 27 -4.23 -6.58 -14.74
N LYS A 28 -5.10 -5.56 -14.79
CA LYS A 28 -4.70 -4.16 -15.01
C LYS A 28 -4.03 -3.61 -13.74
N SER A 29 -2.82 -3.05 -13.89
CA SER A 29 -2.05 -2.49 -12.78
C SER A 29 -2.79 -1.38 -12.03
N SER A 30 -3.53 -0.52 -12.74
CA SER A 30 -4.35 0.54 -12.13
C SER A 30 -5.46 -0.02 -11.21
N VAL A 31 -6.03 -1.17 -11.56
CA VAL A 31 -7.06 -1.82 -10.74
C VAL A 31 -6.45 -2.44 -9.49
N ILE A 32 -5.28 -3.07 -9.62
CA ILE A 32 -4.50 -3.57 -8.47
C ILE A 32 -4.15 -2.42 -7.52
N SER A 33 -3.66 -1.30 -8.05
CA SER A 33 -3.31 -0.12 -7.24
C SER A 33 -4.54 0.48 -6.55
N GLY A 34 -5.67 0.63 -7.27
CA GLY A 34 -6.91 1.14 -6.70
C GLY A 34 -7.46 0.25 -5.59
N ARG A 35 -7.37 -1.08 -5.75
CA ARG A 35 -7.78 -2.04 -4.72
C ARG A 35 -6.86 -2.00 -3.50
N ALA A 36 -5.55 -1.94 -3.71
CA ALA A 36 -4.58 -1.82 -2.62
C ALA A 36 -4.78 -0.55 -1.80
N ASP A 37 -5.04 0.58 -2.45
CA ASP A 37 -5.38 1.85 -1.80
C ASP A 37 -6.60 1.71 -0.89
N GLU A 38 -7.67 1.06 -1.38
CA GLU A 38 -8.88 0.85 -0.59
C GLU A 38 -8.65 -0.10 0.60
N LEU A 39 -7.88 -1.17 0.43
CA LEU A 39 -7.53 -2.10 1.51
C LEU A 39 -6.75 -1.39 2.63
N VAL A 40 -5.83 -0.49 2.29
CA VAL A 40 -5.12 0.32 3.29
C VAL A 40 -6.08 1.28 3.99
N LYS A 41 -7.00 1.94 3.27
CA LYS A 41 -8.02 2.79 3.90
C LYS A 41 -8.92 1.99 4.85
N MET A 42 -9.31 0.77 4.47
CA MET A 42 -10.09 -0.12 5.34
C MET A 42 -9.35 -0.44 6.63
N HIS A 43 -8.05 -0.73 6.56
CA HIS A 43 -7.22 -0.93 7.75
C HIS A 43 -7.31 0.26 8.72
N PHE A 44 -7.10 1.49 8.23
CA PHE A 44 -7.17 2.69 9.07
C PHE A 44 -8.58 2.97 9.60
N ARG A 45 -9.63 2.78 8.78
CA ARG A 45 -11.03 2.94 9.22
C ARG A 45 -11.37 1.96 10.35
N ASN A 46 -10.90 0.71 10.27
CA ASN A 46 -11.14 -0.31 11.29
C ASN A 46 -10.53 0.06 12.65
N GLN A 47 -9.49 0.88 12.67
CA GLN A 47 -8.89 1.41 13.90
C GLN A 47 -9.57 2.71 14.36
N ASN A 48 -9.88 3.59 13.41
CA ASN A 48 -10.54 4.86 13.68
C ASN A 48 -11.45 5.27 12.50
N ASN A 49 -12.76 5.23 12.73
CA ASN A 49 -13.77 5.57 11.72
C ASN A 49 -13.73 7.05 11.27
N ASN A 50 -13.03 7.93 12.01
CA ASN A 50 -12.92 9.34 11.69
C ASN A 50 -11.70 9.70 10.82
N CYS A 51 -10.97 8.70 10.32
CA CYS A 51 -9.84 8.95 9.42
C CYS A 51 -10.28 9.68 8.14
N VAL A 52 -9.58 10.77 7.82
CA VAL A 52 -9.71 11.49 6.55
C VAL A 52 -8.58 11.07 5.62
N PHE A 53 -8.91 10.85 4.35
CA PHE A 53 -7.98 10.33 3.34
C PHE A 53 -7.82 11.32 2.18
N GLU A 54 -6.60 11.78 1.96
CA GLU A 54 -6.26 12.73 0.89
C GLU A 54 -5.22 12.12 -0.06
N LYS A 55 -5.40 12.32 -1.38
CA LYS A 55 -4.39 11.96 -2.37
C LYS A 55 -3.29 13.01 -2.40
N LEU A 56 -2.04 12.57 -2.30
CA LEU A 56 -0.88 13.45 -2.42
C LEU A 56 -0.63 13.80 -3.90
N SER A 57 -0.39 15.08 -4.17
CA SER A 57 -0.15 15.59 -5.53
C SER A 57 1.31 15.51 -5.97
N ASN A 58 2.25 15.32 -5.05
CA ASN A 58 3.70 15.44 -5.29
C ASN A 58 4.49 14.21 -4.79
N GLY A 59 4.11 13.01 -5.23
CA GLY A 59 4.68 11.74 -4.73
C GLY A 59 3.99 11.27 -3.46
N GLY A 60 4.22 10.01 -3.07
CA GLY A 60 3.37 9.38 -2.06
C GLY A 60 1.99 9.06 -2.64
N ASP A 61 1.27 8.12 -2.03
CA ASP A 61 -0.03 7.68 -2.53
C ASP A 61 -1.19 8.21 -1.67
N LEU A 62 -0.98 8.41 -0.36
CA LEU A 62 -2.06 8.73 0.57
C LEU A 62 -1.56 9.50 1.80
N ARG A 63 -2.29 10.54 2.20
CA ARG A 63 -2.23 11.14 3.52
C ARG A 63 -3.46 10.70 4.32
N ILE A 64 -3.22 10.20 5.53
CA ILE A 64 -4.22 9.80 6.50
C ILE A 64 -4.16 10.78 7.67
N THR A 65 -5.27 11.44 7.97
CA THR A 65 -5.41 12.29 9.14
C THR A 65 -6.35 11.61 10.12
N SER A 66 -5.84 11.28 11.30
CA SER A 66 -6.63 10.79 12.44
C SER A 66 -6.66 11.85 13.55
N ILE A 67 -7.26 11.53 14.71
CA ILE A 67 -7.28 12.44 15.86
C ILE A 67 -5.87 12.65 16.43
N ASP A 68 -5.05 11.60 16.40
CA ASP A 68 -3.78 11.56 17.12
C ASP A 68 -2.58 11.86 16.20
N GLU A 69 -2.74 11.70 14.88
CA GLU A 69 -1.62 11.82 13.94
C GLU A 69 -2.02 12.18 12.51
N VAL A 70 -1.03 12.68 11.77
CA VAL A 70 -1.05 12.78 10.32
C VAL A 70 0.05 11.87 9.79
N LEU A 71 -0.34 10.91 8.96
CA LEU A 71 0.57 9.93 8.37
C LEU A 71 0.51 10.04 6.85
N GLU A 72 1.68 10.14 6.22
CA GLU A 72 1.82 10.03 4.77
C GLU A 72 2.45 8.68 4.43
N ILE A 73 1.95 8.03 3.38
CA ILE A 73 2.40 6.70 2.97
C ILE A 73 2.49 6.56 1.45
N GLU A 74 3.35 5.65 1.01
CA GLU A 74 3.35 5.09 -0.36
C GLU A 74 2.65 3.72 -0.33
N ILE A 75 1.84 3.39 -1.33
CA ILE A 75 1.08 2.13 -1.40
C ILE A 75 1.48 1.37 -2.66
N LYS A 76 1.77 0.08 -2.51
CA LYS A 76 2.06 -0.79 -3.65
C LYS A 76 1.34 -2.13 -3.51
N GLY A 77 0.40 -2.40 -4.41
CA GLY A 77 -0.35 -3.66 -4.46
C GLY A 77 0.29 -4.76 -5.30
N THR A 78 0.02 -6.01 -4.97
CA THR A 78 0.27 -7.19 -5.82
C THR A 78 -0.79 -8.26 -5.60
N ALA A 79 -1.13 -9.01 -6.66
CA ALA A 79 -1.99 -10.18 -6.56
C ALA A 79 -1.30 -11.36 -5.87
N GLU A 80 0.04 -11.38 -5.85
CA GLU A 80 0.81 -12.42 -5.17
C GLU A 80 0.65 -12.33 -3.65
N THR A 81 0.50 -13.47 -2.97
CA THR A 81 0.29 -13.55 -1.52
C THR A 81 1.53 -13.19 -0.70
N GLY A 82 2.71 -13.15 -1.33
CA GLY A 82 3.98 -12.75 -0.70
C GLY A 82 4.60 -11.51 -1.34
N ILE A 83 5.66 -11.00 -0.72
CA ILE A 83 6.42 -9.88 -1.27
C ILE A 83 7.23 -10.36 -2.47
N ASN A 84 6.90 -9.85 -3.66
CA ASN A 84 7.74 -9.96 -4.83
C ASN A 84 8.57 -8.68 -5.04
N TRP A 85 9.81 -8.72 -4.56
CA TRP A 85 10.74 -7.59 -4.60
C TRP A 85 11.05 -7.12 -6.02
N GLN A 86 11.13 -8.03 -6.99
CA GLN A 86 11.42 -7.69 -8.38
C GLN A 86 10.27 -6.91 -9.06
N ARG A 87 9.06 -7.01 -8.51
CA ARG A 87 7.85 -6.31 -8.99
C ARG A 87 7.53 -5.07 -8.17
N LEU A 88 8.31 -4.77 -7.13
CA LEU A 88 8.17 -3.54 -6.35
C LEU A 88 8.87 -2.41 -7.11
N LYS A 89 8.09 -1.67 -7.91
CA LYS A 89 8.60 -0.53 -8.69
C LYS A 89 8.13 0.78 -8.08
N VAL A 90 9.06 1.70 -7.88
CA VAL A 90 8.80 3.09 -7.52
C VAL A 90 8.95 3.93 -8.78
N SER A 91 7.87 4.57 -9.18
CA SER A 91 7.82 5.40 -10.39
C SER A 91 7.90 6.87 -10.01
N GLY A 92 8.80 7.62 -10.64
CA GLY A 92 8.91 9.07 -10.48
C GLY A 92 9.87 9.52 -9.37
N LYS A 93 10.69 10.53 -9.70
CA LYS A 93 11.65 11.18 -8.78
C LYS A 93 11.03 11.63 -7.45
N PRO A 94 9.77 12.12 -7.40
CA PRO A 94 9.13 12.50 -6.14
C PRO A 94 8.94 11.34 -5.14
N SER A 95 8.30 10.23 -5.52
CA SER A 95 8.11 9.09 -4.62
C SER A 95 9.43 8.48 -4.17
N TYR A 96 10.42 8.38 -5.06
CA TYR A 96 11.78 7.95 -4.67
C TYR A 96 12.35 8.83 -3.55
N ARG A 97 12.28 10.16 -3.70
CA ARG A 97 12.78 11.12 -2.70
C ARG A 97 12.05 10.99 -1.36
N LEU A 98 10.74 10.75 -1.37
CA LEU A 98 9.99 10.60 -0.13
C LEU A 98 10.37 9.31 0.61
N LEU A 99 10.51 8.20 -0.10
CA LEU A 99 10.92 6.92 0.49
C LEU A 99 12.32 7.00 1.11
N ILE A 100 13.30 7.62 0.43
CA ILE A 100 14.64 7.80 1.02
C ILE A 100 14.65 8.73 2.24
N ASN A 101 13.66 9.62 2.34
CA ASN A 101 13.48 10.52 3.48
C ASN A 101 12.64 9.90 4.61
N GLY A 102 12.31 8.60 4.52
CA GLY A 102 11.67 7.86 5.59
C GLY A 102 10.17 7.64 5.43
N LEU A 103 9.55 8.04 4.31
CA LEU A 103 8.15 7.72 4.02
C LEU A 103 7.96 6.18 4.04
N PRO A 104 7.05 5.64 4.85
CA PRO A 104 6.81 4.21 4.88
C PRO A 104 6.09 3.74 3.60
N LEU A 105 6.45 2.54 3.15
CA LEU A 105 5.81 1.86 2.03
C LEU A 105 4.89 0.74 2.53
N TYR A 106 3.61 0.86 2.23
CA TYR A 106 2.58 -0.12 2.53
C TYR A 106 2.45 -1.08 1.34
N ARG A 107 3.08 -2.25 1.47
CA ARG A 107 3.04 -3.31 0.46
C ARG A 107 1.87 -4.24 0.73
N VAL A 108 0.82 -4.12 -0.07
CA VAL A 108 -0.36 -4.99 0.01
C VAL A 108 -0.15 -6.23 -0.86
N CYS A 109 -0.13 -7.39 -0.22
CA CYS A 109 0.01 -8.70 -0.84
C CYS A 109 -1.33 -9.45 -0.84
N GLY A 110 -1.58 -10.21 -1.90
CA GLY A 110 -2.83 -10.93 -2.09
C GLY A 110 -4.02 -9.99 -2.24
N VAL A 111 -3.92 -8.91 -3.04
CA VAL A 111 -4.99 -7.89 -3.12
C VAL A 111 -6.37 -8.48 -3.46
N TYR A 112 -6.43 -9.64 -4.13
CA TYR A 112 -7.66 -10.33 -4.50
C TYR A 112 -8.04 -11.46 -3.54
N GLU A 113 -7.29 -11.64 -2.45
CA GLU A 113 -7.60 -12.59 -1.40
C GLU A 113 -8.56 -11.99 -0.37
N ARG A 114 -9.29 -12.85 0.34
CA ARG A 114 -10.13 -12.43 1.48
C ARG A 114 -9.30 -12.05 2.71
N PHE A 115 -8.08 -12.56 2.79
CA PHE A 115 -7.13 -12.34 3.87
C PHE A 115 -5.82 -11.77 3.32
N PRO A 116 -5.80 -10.54 2.80
CA PRO A 116 -4.58 -9.92 2.33
C PRO A 116 -3.67 -9.54 3.51
N VAL A 117 -2.38 -9.45 3.21
CA VAL A 117 -1.35 -9.02 4.17
C VAL A 117 -0.80 -7.68 3.73
N ILE A 118 -0.70 -6.73 4.66
CA ILE A 118 -0.04 -5.45 4.44
C ILE A 118 1.30 -5.49 5.18
N TYR A 119 2.39 -5.33 4.44
CA TYR A 119 3.72 -5.14 5.03
C TYR A 119 4.04 -3.65 5.09
N ILE A 120 4.54 -3.18 6.23
CA ILE A 120 5.03 -1.81 6.38
C ILE A 120 6.55 -1.86 6.24
N LEU A 121 7.05 -1.24 5.18
CA LEU A 121 8.44 -1.33 4.76
C LEU A 121 9.11 0.04 4.82
N HIS A 122 10.32 0.08 5.38
CA HIS A 122 11.14 1.28 5.45
C HIS A 122 12.42 1.12 4.63
N PHE A 123 12.76 2.16 3.89
CA PHE A 123 13.99 2.23 3.10
C PHE A 123 15.24 2.13 4.01
N CYS A 124 16.29 1.46 3.53
CA CYS A 124 17.53 1.12 4.27
C CYS A 124 17.35 0.21 5.49
N ARG A 125 16.11 -0.19 5.82
CA ARG A 125 15.82 -1.15 6.89
C ARG A 125 15.34 -2.48 6.30
N ASP A 126 14.29 -2.43 5.49
CA ASP A 126 13.60 -3.60 4.97
C ASP A 126 13.89 -3.82 3.47
N PHE A 127 14.25 -2.76 2.75
CA PHE A 127 14.60 -2.82 1.33
C PHE A 127 15.55 -1.71 0.90
N ASP A 128 16.27 -1.98 -0.19
CA ASP A 128 17.07 -1.03 -0.94
C ASP A 128 16.45 -0.76 -2.31
N MET A 129 16.70 0.43 -2.84
CA MET A 129 16.27 0.82 -4.19
C MET A 129 17.49 0.93 -5.09
N ARG A 130 17.37 0.39 -6.30
CA ARG A 130 18.39 0.51 -7.35
C ARG A 130 17.78 1.24 -8.54
N THR A 131 18.49 2.25 -9.04
CA THR A 131 18.06 2.98 -10.23
C THR A 131 18.09 2.05 -11.44
N GLU A 132 16.97 1.94 -12.17
CA GLU A 132 16.98 1.30 -13.48
C GLU A 132 17.57 2.27 -14.52
N PRO A 133 18.31 1.81 -15.56
CA PRO A 133 18.99 2.68 -16.53
C PRO A 133 18.12 3.67 -17.33
N ARG A 134 16.80 3.71 -17.10
CA ARG A 134 15.81 4.52 -17.84
C ARG A 134 15.42 5.82 -17.12
N TRP A 135 16.22 6.29 -16.15
CA TRP A 135 15.95 7.43 -15.26
C TRP A 135 16.95 8.58 -15.38
#